data_AF-A0A0D2WLI0-F1
#
_entry.id   AF-A0A0D2WLI0-F1
#
_cell.length_a   1.000
_cell.length_b   1.000
_cell.length_c   1.000
_cell.angle_alpha   90.00
_cell.angle_beta   90.00
_cell.angle_gamma   90.00
#
_symmetry.space_group_name_H-M   'P 1'
#
loop_
_entity.id
_entity.type
_entity.pdbx_description
1 polymer ?
#
loop_
_entity_poly.entity_id
_entity_poly.type
_entity_poly.pdbx_seq_one_letter_code
_entity_poly.pdbx_strand_id
1 'polypeptide(L)'
;MSVSDFYYALAGIVLTVNLVGLVWYWLRRDIHPIRSRGVGWSIMSGAFGTYWIVVNMFNLADKEHYPCMLFSINSCFNLCLWAVPYLLRMFTASYKYLWSMERLNQKSRWYTDHKWLISDKFMFCVFAFMTLLHFWVTFGIMLGVGLDYYRQPILNCDTKTNTRPQTYLGFVYLVSVLAFVFVLRRLKIDDAFYIKREMTWVAGFVFPLFIAFIISVNVKIPGYDTFILQIPIYWLAFIFTIYYPIILSYISAVRLKRTDSFFNLVNDADSTKTNLMMVDLASPSSDAAAKASIASNVSETQDRATESDVLPESSTPSTPTEKVAVQVDPARPMTPMEAARQAALAKTSMTALQSSTSQLGEPGQEVEPLAIIIEHPIFLEAFKKFSAQCWCSENILFYLDAMNFKHRPFNQAELDRIRREYLQRNASFELNIPESLLKTVTRRLDAGDCDCNSLDPVIAQIHKHLKFDIYPRFRLSNLFRDARRRANTPAHV
;
A
#
# COMPACT_ATOMS: atom_id res chain seq x y z
N MET A 1 1.95 17.32 -40.46
CA MET A 1 1.57 17.66 -39.06
C MET A 1 2.26 18.97 -38.73
N SER A 2 1.50 20.00 -38.37
CA SER A 2 2.10 21.30 -37.99
C SER A 2 2.85 21.17 -36.66
N VAL A 3 3.74 22.14 -36.37
CA VAL A 3 4.47 22.19 -35.09
C VAL A 3 3.49 22.32 -33.91
N SER A 4 2.39 23.04 -34.07
CA SER A 4 1.31 23.13 -33.09
C SER A 4 0.61 21.79 -32.87
N ASP A 5 0.30 21.05 -33.94
CA ASP A 5 -0.33 19.72 -33.83
C ASP A 5 0.54 18.75 -33.01
N PHE A 6 1.87 18.85 -33.16
CA PHE A 6 2.81 18.05 -32.38
C PHE A 6 2.71 18.33 -30.87
N TYR A 7 2.67 19.61 -30.47
CA TYR A 7 2.56 19.98 -29.05
C TYR A 7 1.21 19.61 -28.45
N TYR A 8 0.11 19.75 -29.21
CA TYR A 8 -1.20 19.30 -28.76
C TYR A 8 -1.27 17.79 -28.59
N ALA A 9 -0.71 17.02 -29.53
CA ALA A 9 -0.61 15.57 -29.40
C ALA A 9 0.19 15.18 -28.15
N LEU A 10 1.33 15.86 -27.91
CA LEU A 10 2.17 15.60 -26.74
C LEU A 10 1.45 15.95 -25.43
N ALA A 11 0.71 17.06 -25.38
CA ALA A 11 -0.13 17.43 -24.24
C ALA A 11 -1.21 16.36 -23.97
N GLY A 12 -1.86 15.85 -25.02
CA GLY A 12 -2.82 14.76 -24.91
C GLY A 12 -2.21 13.47 -24.36
N ILE A 13 -1.00 13.11 -24.78
CA ILE A 13 -0.25 11.95 -24.26
C ILE A 13 0.07 12.16 -22.76
N VAL A 14 0.58 13.33 -22.39
CA VAL A 14 0.88 13.68 -20.99
C VAL A 14 -0.36 13.52 -20.12
N LEU A 15 -1.49 14.10 -20.55
CA LEU A 15 -2.74 14.03 -19.82
C LEU A 15 -3.22 12.58 -19.67
N THR A 16 -3.14 11.79 -20.75
CA THR A 16 -3.54 10.38 -20.76
C THR A 16 -2.70 9.55 -19.79
N VAL A 17 -1.37 9.69 -19.85
CA VAL A 17 -0.45 8.97 -18.96
C VAL A 17 -0.75 9.33 -17.49
N ASN A 18 -0.94 10.62 -17.20
CA ASN A 18 -1.29 11.09 -15.86
C ASN A 18 -2.64 10.54 -15.37
N LEU A 19 -3.67 10.54 -16.21
CA LEU A 19 -4.98 9.97 -15.88
C LEU A 19 -4.88 8.47 -15.60
N VAL A 20 -4.13 7.72 -16.41
CA VAL A 20 -3.88 6.29 -16.17
C VAL A 20 -3.15 6.08 -14.84
N GLY A 21 -2.15 6.93 -14.54
CA GLY A 21 -1.45 6.92 -13.26
C GLY A 21 -2.38 7.17 -12.08
N LEU A 22 -3.27 8.17 -12.18
CA LEU A 22 -4.27 8.50 -11.17
C LEU A 22 -5.27 7.37 -10.96
N VAL A 23 -5.80 6.78 -12.03
CA VAL A 23 -6.73 5.64 -11.96
C VAL A 23 -6.04 4.46 -11.30
N TRP A 24 -4.82 4.12 -11.72
CA TRP A 24 -4.08 3.01 -11.14
C TRP A 24 -3.81 3.24 -9.65
N TYR A 25 -3.46 4.47 -9.28
CA TYR A 25 -3.23 4.84 -7.90
C TYR A 25 -4.49 4.76 -7.05
N TRP A 26 -5.63 5.23 -7.57
CA TRP A 26 -6.94 5.15 -6.90
C TRP A 26 -7.38 3.71 -6.67
N LEU A 27 -7.26 2.85 -7.70
CA LEU A 27 -7.58 1.41 -7.61
C LEU A 27 -6.73 0.66 -6.58
N ARG A 28 -5.61 1.23 -6.14
CA ARG A 28 -4.63 0.58 -5.26
C ARG A 28 -4.46 1.30 -3.92
N ARG A 29 -5.30 2.28 -3.62
CA ARG A 29 -5.23 3.10 -2.39
C ARG A 29 -5.25 2.27 -1.09
N ASP A 30 -5.86 1.09 -1.13
CA ASP A 30 -6.07 0.23 0.04
C ASP A 30 -4.89 -0.71 0.33
N ILE A 31 -3.87 -0.76 -0.52
CA ILE A 31 -2.65 -1.55 -0.26
C ILE A 31 -1.79 -0.82 0.78
N HIS A 32 -1.44 -1.49 1.89
CA HIS A 32 -0.77 -0.88 3.06
C HIS A 32 0.45 0.03 2.76
N PRO A 33 1.43 -0.37 1.91
CA PRO A 33 2.53 0.53 1.52
C PRO A 33 2.12 1.73 0.65
N ILE A 34 0.95 1.71 0.02
CA ILE A 34 0.41 2.85 -0.75
C ILE A 34 -0.40 3.76 0.17
N ARG A 35 -1.25 3.19 1.02
CA ARG A 35 -2.03 3.91 2.04
C ARG A 35 -1.13 4.72 2.97
N SER A 36 0.02 4.17 3.35
CA SER A 36 0.99 4.82 4.22
C SER A 36 1.61 6.09 3.61
N ARG A 37 1.64 6.19 2.27
CA ARG A 37 2.28 7.24 1.49
C ARG A 37 1.39 8.43 1.15
N GLY A 38 0.20 8.55 1.74
CA GLY A 38 -0.64 9.75 1.61
C GLY A 38 -1.12 9.97 0.19
N VAL A 39 -2.19 9.26 -0.18
CA VAL A 39 -2.72 9.20 -1.54
C VAL A 39 -3.02 10.59 -2.13
N GLY A 40 -3.63 11.47 -1.34
CA GLY A 40 -3.93 12.83 -1.77
C GLY A 40 -2.69 13.60 -2.24
N TRP A 41 -1.55 13.48 -1.55
CA TRP A 41 -0.35 14.25 -1.86
C TRP A 41 0.30 13.84 -3.19
N SER A 42 0.28 12.55 -3.51
CA SER A 42 0.82 12.05 -4.78
C SER A 42 -0.07 12.50 -5.95
N ILE A 43 -1.39 12.46 -5.76
CA ILE A 43 -2.37 12.94 -6.75
C ILE A 43 -2.21 14.45 -6.99
N MET A 44 -2.10 15.23 -5.91
CA MET A 44 -1.89 16.68 -6.01
C MET A 44 -0.60 16.99 -6.76
N SER A 45 0.53 16.36 -6.38
CA SER A 45 1.79 16.51 -7.11
C SER A 45 1.58 16.23 -8.60
N GLY A 46 0.94 15.12 -8.95
CA GLY A 46 0.73 14.79 -10.37
C GLY A 46 -0.15 15.80 -11.11
N ALA A 47 -1.20 16.30 -10.47
CA ALA A 47 -2.08 17.31 -11.06
C ALA A 47 -1.34 18.62 -11.36
N PHE A 48 -0.54 19.13 -10.42
CA PHE A 48 0.25 20.35 -10.62
C PHE A 48 1.29 20.18 -11.74
N GLY A 49 1.98 19.03 -11.78
CA GLY A 49 2.96 18.73 -12.83
C GLY A 49 2.32 18.63 -14.21
N THR A 50 1.16 17.96 -14.29
CA THR A 50 0.37 17.85 -15.53
C THR A 50 -0.08 19.21 -16.02
N TYR A 51 -0.68 20.00 -15.14
CA TYR A 51 -1.14 21.36 -15.44
C TYR A 51 -0.01 22.19 -16.04
N TRP A 52 1.14 22.22 -15.37
CA TRP A 52 2.28 23.00 -15.83
C TRP A 52 2.78 22.54 -17.21
N ILE A 53 2.97 21.23 -17.42
CA ILE A 53 3.42 20.70 -18.72
C ILE A 53 2.41 21.06 -19.82
N VAL A 54 1.13 20.79 -19.59
CA VAL A 54 0.06 21.02 -20.57
C VAL A 54 -0.01 22.49 -20.94
N VAL A 55 -0.03 23.40 -19.96
CA VAL A 55 -0.05 24.84 -20.24
C VAL A 55 1.18 25.26 -21.04
N ASN A 56 2.38 24.79 -20.70
CA ASN A 56 3.58 25.12 -21.49
C ASN A 56 3.54 24.56 -22.92
N MET A 57 2.89 23.41 -23.16
CA MET A 57 2.68 22.90 -24.51
C MET A 57 1.75 23.81 -25.32
N PHE A 58 0.67 24.30 -24.70
CA PHE A 58 -0.20 25.31 -25.33
C PHE A 58 0.59 26.58 -25.65
N ASN A 59 1.46 27.04 -24.75
CA ASN A 59 2.31 28.22 -24.97
C ASN A 59 3.26 28.05 -26.16
N LEU A 60 3.79 26.83 -26.34
CA LEU A 60 4.67 26.50 -27.46
C LEU A 60 3.91 26.37 -28.79
N ALA A 61 2.64 25.97 -28.73
CA ALA A 61 1.78 25.83 -29.90
C ALA A 61 1.30 27.17 -30.46
N ASP A 62 1.06 28.17 -29.59
CA ASP A 62 0.53 29.48 -29.99
C ASP A 62 1.28 30.64 -29.30
N LYS A 63 2.52 30.86 -29.73
CA LYS A 63 3.38 31.92 -29.15
C LYS A 63 2.86 33.33 -29.43
N GLU A 64 2.19 33.54 -30.55
CA GLU A 64 1.80 34.89 -31.01
C GLU A 64 0.68 35.47 -30.15
N HIS A 65 -0.25 34.63 -29.70
CA HIS A 65 -1.41 35.08 -28.92
C HIS A 65 -1.23 34.92 -27.41
N TYR A 66 -0.13 34.31 -26.95
CA TYR A 66 0.08 34.06 -25.53
C TYR A 66 0.67 35.30 -24.82
N PRO A 67 -0.04 35.94 -23.89
CA PRO A 67 0.42 37.16 -23.23
C PRO A 67 1.48 36.88 -22.16
N CYS A 68 2.41 37.82 -21.97
CA CYS A 68 3.43 37.77 -20.92
C CYS A 68 2.83 37.56 -19.52
N MET A 69 1.62 38.08 -19.27
CA MET A 69 0.89 37.86 -18.02
C MET A 69 0.61 36.38 -17.74
N LEU A 70 0.06 35.64 -18.71
CA LEU A 70 -0.25 34.22 -18.52
C LEU A 70 1.02 33.41 -18.39
N PHE A 71 2.09 33.77 -19.11
CA PHE A 71 3.41 33.15 -18.96
C PHE A 71 3.98 33.33 -17.55
N SER A 72 3.80 34.52 -16.99
CA SER A 72 4.18 34.88 -15.63
C SER A 72 3.33 34.14 -14.59
N ILE A 73 2.02 34.09 -14.74
CA ILE A 73 1.15 33.32 -13.85
C ILE A 73 1.49 31.83 -13.89
N ASN A 74 1.70 31.26 -15.08
CA ASN A 74 2.10 29.85 -15.22
C ASN A 74 3.46 29.57 -14.58
N SER A 75 4.35 30.55 -14.58
CA SER A 75 5.64 30.49 -13.88
C SER A 75 5.51 30.40 -12.36
N CYS A 76 4.37 30.79 -11.77
CA CYS A 76 4.08 30.56 -10.35
C CYS A 76 3.73 29.09 -10.04
N PHE A 77 3.38 28.29 -11.04
CA PHE A 77 3.03 26.86 -10.90
C PHE A 77 4.19 25.92 -11.25
N ASN A 78 5.43 26.43 -11.22
CA ASN A 78 6.66 25.76 -11.65
C ASN A 78 7.03 24.51 -10.80
N LEU A 79 8.06 23.75 -11.25
CA LEU A 79 8.63 22.53 -10.65
C LEU A 79 8.75 22.57 -9.13
N CYS A 80 9.05 23.75 -8.58
CA CYS A 80 9.20 23.96 -7.15
C CYS A 80 7.91 23.66 -6.38
N LEU A 81 6.77 24.14 -6.86
CA LEU A 81 5.48 23.95 -6.20
C LEU A 81 5.04 22.48 -6.25
N TRP A 82 5.35 21.81 -7.35
CA TRP A 82 5.13 20.38 -7.54
C TRP A 82 5.88 19.50 -6.53
N ALA A 83 7.03 19.96 -6.02
CA ALA A 83 7.82 19.23 -5.03
C ALA A 83 7.26 19.36 -3.60
N VAL A 84 6.39 20.34 -3.32
CA VAL A 84 5.84 20.56 -1.96
C VAL A 84 5.03 19.35 -1.47
N PRO A 85 4.05 18.81 -2.21
CA PRO A 85 3.31 17.62 -1.78
C PRO A 85 4.23 16.42 -1.51
N TYR A 86 5.29 16.29 -2.30
CA TYR A 86 6.29 15.24 -2.10
C TYR A 86 7.03 15.44 -0.78
N LEU A 87 7.51 16.64 -0.46
CA LEU A 87 8.17 16.94 0.81
C LEU A 87 7.25 16.70 2.03
N LEU A 88 5.98 17.10 1.94
CA LEU A 88 4.99 16.86 3.01
C LEU A 88 4.72 15.38 3.24
N ARG A 89 4.59 14.60 2.15
CA ARG A 89 4.50 13.14 2.20
C ARG A 89 5.68 12.53 2.94
N MET A 90 6.88 13.04 2.66
CA MET A 90 8.10 12.53 3.22
C MET A 90 8.21 12.84 4.71
N PHE A 91 7.90 14.07 5.11
CA PHE A 91 7.80 14.46 6.52
C PHE A 91 6.79 13.56 7.26
N THR A 92 5.62 13.32 6.67
CA THR A 92 4.58 12.45 7.25
C THR A 92 5.11 11.04 7.49
N ALA A 93 5.82 10.47 6.52
CA ALA A 93 6.38 9.12 6.64
C ALA A 93 7.45 9.04 7.74
N SER A 94 8.36 10.01 7.82
CA SER A 94 9.39 10.07 8.85
C SER A 94 8.79 10.24 10.24
N TYR A 95 7.78 11.11 10.37
CA TYR A 95 7.09 11.32 11.63
C TYR A 95 6.40 10.03 12.10
N LYS A 96 5.69 9.32 11.21
CA LYS A 96 5.04 8.04 11.55
C LYS A 96 6.04 6.99 12.02
N TYR A 97 7.21 6.91 11.40
CA TYR A 97 8.27 6.01 11.85
C TYR A 97 8.76 6.36 13.26
N LEU A 98 9.08 7.64 13.51
CA LEU A 98 9.55 8.09 14.83
C LEU A 98 8.48 7.91 15.90
N TRP A 99 7.22 8.15 15.56
CA TRP A 99 6.08 7.87 16.41
C TRP A 99 5.95 6.38 16.75
N SER A 100 6.16 5.49 15.78
CA SER A 100 6.14 4.04 16.04
C SER A 100 7.33 3.59 16.90
N MET A 101 8.49 4.22 16.76
CA MET A 101 9.65 3.97 17.63
C MET A 101 9.42 4.49 19.06
N GLU A 102 8.79 5.66 19.21
CA GLU A 102 8.40 6.21 20.52
C GLU A 102 7.45 5.24 21.24
N ARG A 103 6.41 4.81 20.53
CA ARG A 103 5.45 3.80 20.98
C ARG A 103 6.13 2.53 21.46
N LEU A 104 7.14 2.05 20.73
CA LEU A 104 7.88 0.85 21.10
C LEU A 104 8.74 1.04 22.35
N ASN A 105 9.44 2.17 22.46
CA ASN A 105 10.40 2.41 23.53
C ASN A 105 9.74 2.87 24.84
N GLN A 106 8.49 3.34 24.82
CA GLN A 106 7.76 3.86 25.99
C GLN A 106 8.50 5.00 26.74
N LYS A 107 9.48 5.67 26.10
CA LYS A 107 10.38 6.65 26.75
C LYS A 107 9.94 8.11 26.62
N SER A 108 9.08 8.45 25.66
CA SER A 108 8.55 9.81 25.47
C SER A 108 7.13 9.75 24.92
N ARG A 109 6.39 10.86 24.99
CA ARG A 109 5.09 11.04 24.35
C ARG A 109 5.06 12.18 23.32
N TRP A 110 6.23 12.73 22.98
CA TRP A 110 6.31 13.92 22.13
C TRP A 110 5.61 13.71 20.78
N TYR A 111 5.87 12.60 20.09
CA TYR A 111 5.24 12.34 18.79
C TYR A 111 3.74 12.07 18.93
N THR A 112 3.34 11.45 20.03
CA THR A 112 1.94 11.17 20.36
C THR A 112 1.17 12.47 20.62
N ASP A 113 1.71 13.35 21.45
CA ASP A 113 1.11 14.63 21.83
C ASP A 113 1.03 15.59 20.63
N HIS A 114 1.96 15.47 19.69
CA HIS A 114 2.03 16.29 18.48
C HIS A 114 1.46 15.59 17.22
N LYS A 115 0.65 14.53 17.37
CA LYS A 115 0.02 13.81 16.24
C LYS A 115 -0.72 14.73 15.25
N TRP A 116 -1.19 15.88 15.70
CA TRP A 116 -1.82 16.90 14.85
C TRP A 116 -0.91 17.39 13.72
N LEU A 117 0.43 17.35 13.89
CA LEU A 117 1.42 17.70 12.88
C LEU A 117 1.36 16.81 11.63
N ILE A 118 0.81 15.60 11.72
CA ILE A 118 0.59 14.69 10.59
C ILE A 118 -0.87 14.62 10.14
N SER A 119 -1.73 15.48 10.68
CA SER A 119 -3.13 15.55 10.24
C SER A 119 -3.24 16.14 8.84
N ASP A 120 -4.22 15.65 8.07
CA ASP A 120 -4.46 16.14 6.71
C ASP A 120 -4.78 17.64 6.70
N LYS A 121 -5.48 18.14 7.73
CA LYS A 121 -5.79 19.56 7.90
C LYS A 121 -4.53 20.40 8.05
N PHE A 122 -3.64 20.01 8.96
CA PHE A 122 -2.39 20.74 9.17
C PHE A 122 -1.50 20.69 7.92
N MET A 123 -1.36 19.52 7.30
CA MET A 123 -0.59 19.39 6.06
C MET A 123 -1.14 20.23 4.92
N PHE A 124 -2.47 20.32 4.80
CA PHE A 124 -3.13 21.20 3.84
C PHE A 124 -2.86 22.68 4.15
N CYS A 125 -2.92 23.08 5.42
CA CYS A 125 -2.56 24.45 5.82
C CYS A 125 -1.09 24.77 5.46
N VAL A 126 -0.15 23.86 5.73
CA VAL A 126 1.27 24.05 5.36
C VAL A 126 1.42 24.13 3.84
N PHE A 127 0.75 23.25 3.09
CA PHE A 127 0.76 23.29 1.62
C PHE A 127 0.22 24.62 1.08
N ALA A 128 -0.94 25.06 1.57
CA ALA A 128 -1.56 26.31 1.17
C ALA A 128 -0.68 27.51 1.50
N PHE A 129 -0.09 27.53 2.70
CA PHE A 129 0.86 28.58 3.09
C PHE A 129 2.08 28.61 2.18
N MET A 130 2.72 27.46 1.91
CA MET A 130 3.87 27.39 1.01
C MET A 130 3.53 27.81 -0.42
N THR A 131 2.33 27.44 -0.89
CA THR A 131 1.80 27.87 -2.18
C THR A 131 1.61 29.39 -2.21
N LEU A 132 0.91 29.96 -1.24
CA LEU A 132 0.69 31.41 -1.15
C LEU A 132 1.99 32.18 -1.03
N LEU A 133 2.95 31.70 -0.24
CA LEU A 133 4.27 32.29 -0.13
C LEU A 133 5.02 32.27 -1.48
N HIS A 134 4.95 31.14 -2.19
CA HIS A 134 5.55 31.02 -3.52
C HIS A 134 4.91 31.99 -4.52
N PHE A 135 3.59 32.07 -4.52
CA PHE A 135 2.84 33.04 -5.33
C PHE A 135 3.20 34.47 -4.97
N TRP A 136 3.27 34.80 -3.68
CA TRP A 136 3.57 36.15 -3.21
C TRP A 136 4.99 36.59 -3.58
N VAL A 137 5.99 35.73 -3.41
CA VAL A 137 7.38 36.02 -3.84
C VAL A 137 7.43 36.21 -5.36
N THR A 138 6.81 35.32 -6.12
CA THR A 138 6.83 35.38 -7.59
C THR A 138 6.10 36.63 -8.10
N PHE A 139 4.90 36.90 -7.57
CA PHE A 139 4.09 38.07 -7.91
C PHE A 139 4.74 39.38 -7.45
N GLY A 140 5.37 39.40 -6.28
CA GLY A 140 6.09 40.58 -5.77
C GLY A 140 7.26 40.95 -6.67
N ILE A 141 8.03 39.96 -7.15
CA ILE A 141 9.11 40.23 -8.12
C ILE A 141 8.53 40.70 -9.46
N MET A 142 7.38 40.15 -9.87
CA MET A 142 6.67 40.56 -11.09
C MET A 142 6.19 42.02 -11.04
N LEU A 143 5.57 42.45 -9.94
CA LEU A 143 5.11 43.83 -9.79
C LEU A 143 6.24 44.86 -9.96
N GLY A 144 7.49 44.49 -9.62
CA GLY A 144 8.66 45.36 -9.82
C GLY A 144 9.02 45.66 -11.28
N VAL A 145 8.42 44.97 -12.24
CA VAL A 145 8.73 45.09 -13.70
C VAL A 145 7.77 46.05 -14.43
N GLY A 146 6.65 46.42 -13.81
CA GLY A 146 5.64 47.33 -14.37
C GLY A 146 4.51 46.62 -15.15
N LEU A 147 3.29 47.19 -15.12
CA LEU A 147 2.09 46.55 -15.68
C LEU A 147 2.06 46.49 -17.22
N ASP A 148 2.66 47.46 -17.89
CA ASP A 148 2.66 47.55 -19.35
C ASP A 148 3.45 46.42 -20.03
N TYR A 149 4.43 45.87 -19.31
CA TYR A 149 5.20 44.69 -19.72
C TYR A 149 4.30 43.45 -19.91
N TYR A 150 3.20 43.33 -19.14
CA TYR A 150 2.38 42.13 -19.12
C TYR A 150 1.38 41.99 -20.27
N ARG A 151 1.11 43.08 -21.00
CA ARG A 151 0.22 43.07 -22.18
C ARG A 151 0.91 42.64 -23.47
N GLN A 152 2.23 42.52 -23.46
CA GLN A 152 2.99 42.17 -24.66
C GLN A 152 2.86 40.66 -24.98
N PRO A 153 2.96 40.27 -26.27
CA PRO A 153 3.01 38.86 -26.67
C PRO A 153 4.31 38.20 -26.19
N ILE A 154 4.32 36.87 -26.06
CA ILE A 154 5.44 36.14 -25.44
C ILE A 154 6.80 36.38 -26.12
N LEU A 155 6.79 36.63 -27.45
CA LEU A 155 7.98 36.93 -28.23
C LEU A 155 8.72 38.18 -27.75
N ASN A 156 7.99 39.12 -27.14
CA ASN A 156 8.52 40.37 -26.63
C ASN A 156 8.79 40.33 -25.11
N CYS A 157 8.46 39.23 -24.42
CA CYS A 157 8.80 39.13 -23.00
C CYS A 157 10.32 39.06 -22.82
N ASP A 158 10.85 39.86 -21.91
CA ASP A 158 12.16 39.61 -21.31
C ASP A 158 12.12 38.33 -20.46
N THR A 159 12.43 37.23 -21.14
CA THR A 159 12.64 35.91 -20.55
C THR A 159 13.54 35.93 -19.31
N LYS A 160 14.57 36.80 -19.24
CA LYS A 160 15.49 36.83 -18.08
C LYS A 160 14.81 37.34 -16.81
N THR A 161 13.94 38.32 -16.93
CA THR A 161 13.24 38.90 -15.77
C THR A 161 12.23 37.90 -15.19
N ASN A 162 11.60 37.08 -16.03
CA ASN A 162 10.65 36.06 -15.56
C ASN A 162 11.33 34.78 -15.02
N THR A 163 12.57 34.49 -15.46
CA THR A 163 13.29 33.27 -15.05
C THR A 163 14.10 33.42 -13.75
N ARG A 164 14.47 34.64 -13.37
CA ARG A 164 15.19 34.91 -12.11
C ARG A 164 14.43 34.45 -10.86
N PRO A 165 13.14 34.77 -10.64
CA PRO A 165 12.36 34.26 -9.51
C PRO A 165 12.41 32.73 -9.42
N GLN A 166 12.22 32.06 -10.57
CA GLN A 166 12.24 30.61 -10.66
C GLN A 166 13.59 30.02 -10.26
N THR A 167 14.68 30.70 -10.62
CA THR A 167 16.05 30.28 -10.26
C THR A 167 16.29 30.36 -8.76
N TYR A 168 15.93 31.49 -8.14
CA TYR A 168 16.08 31.67 -6.69
C TYR A 168 15.23 30.69 -5.90
N LEU A 169 13.94 30.55 -6.29
CA LEU A 169 13.05 29.59 -5.67
C LEU A 169 13.56 28.16 -5.89
N GLY A 170 13.98 27.82 -7.11
CA GLY A 170 14.63 26.54 -7.43
C GLY A 170 15.79 26.21 -6.51
N PHE A 171 16.66 27.18 -6.23
CA PHE A 171 17.77 27.02 -5.30
C PHE A 171 17.30 26.80 -3.85
N VAL A 172 16.32 27.58 -3.37
CA VAL A 172 15.76 27.40 -2.02
C VAL A 172 15.15 26.00 -1.86
N TYR A 173 14.40 25.52 -2.85
CA TYR A 173 13.86 24.17 -2.85
C TYR A 173 14.95 23.10 -2.90
N LEU A 174 15.98 23.30 -3.72
CA LEU A 174 17.14 22.41 -3.79
C LEU A 174 17.81 22.24 -2.42
N VAL A 175 18.09 23.36 -1.74
CA VAL A 175 18.66 23.38 -0.39
C VAL A 175 17.72 22.70 0.61
N SER A 176 16.41 22.96 0.50
CA SER A 176 15.40 22.34 1.37
C SER A 176 15.34 20.82 1.22
N VAL A 177 15.38 20.31 -0.03
CA VAL A 177 15.45 18.87 -0.32
C VAL A 177 16.75 18.27 0.23
N LEU A 178 17.89 18.93 0.04
CA LEU A 178 19.17 18.46 0.57
C LEU A 178 19.19 18.42 2.10
N ALA A 179 18.74 19.49 2.76
CA ALA A 179 18.64 19.57 4.21
C ALA A 179 17.75 18.45 4.75
N PHE A 180 16.60 18.23 4.11
CA PHE A 180 15.69 17.17 4.49
C PHE A 180 16.32 15.77 4.31
N VAL A 181 16.97 15.49 3.18
CA VAL A 181 17.70 14.22 2.95
C VAL A 181 18.83 14.01 3.96
N PHE A 182 19.55 15.07 4.32
CA PHE A 182 20.59 15.02 5.34
C PHE A 182 20.01 14.67 6.71
N VAL A 183 18.93 15.33 7.13
CA VAL A 183 18.22 15.02 8.38
C VAL A 183 17.78 13.56 8.37
N LEU A 184 17.19 13.07 7.27
CA LEU A 184 16.77 11.67 7.16
C LEU A 184 17.90 10.66 7.24
N ARG A 185 19.06 10.96 6.66
CA ARG A 185 20.24 10.09 6.76
C ARG A 185 20.78 10.03 8.18
N ARG A 186 20.69 11.14 8.92
CA ARG A 186 21.08 11.20 10.34
C ARG A 186 20.11 10.46 11.24
N LEU A 187 18.82 10.45 10.90
CA LEU A 187 17.86 9.59 11.55
C LEU A 187 18.23 8.13 11.20
N LYS A 188 18.59 7.32 12.20
CA LYS A 188 18.86 5.88 12.04
C LYS A 188 17.56 5.11 11.80
N ILE A 189 16.79 5.52 10.79
CA ILE A 189 15.57 4.87 10.36
C ILE A 189 15.97 3.59 9.63
N ASP A 190 15.52 2.46 10.17
CA ASP A 190 15.57 1.18 9.48
C ASP A 190 14.56 1.19 8.31
N ASP A 191 14.95 0.65 7.16
CA ASP A 191 14.22 0.79 5.89
C ASP A 191 13.01 -0.13 5.77
N ALA A 192 12.05 0.08 6.66
CA ALA A 192 10.78 -0.61 6.60
C ALA A 192 9.98 -0.10 5.39
N PHE A 193 9.55 -1.03 4.52
CA PHE A 193 8.84 -0.73 3.27
C PHE A 193 9.61 0.11 2.23
N TYR A 194 10.94 0.07 2.26
CA TYR A 194 11.79 0.75 1.28
C TYR A 194 11.61 2.27 1.24
N ILE A 195 11.09 2.88 2.31
CA ILE A 195 10.90 4.32 2.40
C ILE A 195 12.26 5.02 2.29
N LYS A 196 13.26 4.63 3.07
CA LYS A 196 14.60 5.24 3.03
C LYS A 196 15.26 5.05 1.68
N ARG A 197 15.12 3.86 1.07
CA ARG A 197 15.60 3.60 -0.28
C ARG A 197 14.89 4.48 -1.30
N GLU A 198 13.57 4.56 -1.27
CA GLU A 198 12.78 5.42 -2.14
C GLU A 198 13.22 6.88 -2.01
N MET A 199 13.33 7.39 -0.78
CA MET A 199 13.79 8.74 -0.50
C MET A 199 15.19 9.01 -1.06
N THR A 200 16.10 8.06 -0.89
CA THR A 200 17.49 8.19 -1.36
C THR A 200 17.54 8.23 -2.89
N TRP A 201 16.80 7.35 -3.56
CA TRP A 201 16.75 7.32 -5.03
C TRP A 201 16.11 8.56 -5.59
N VAL A 202 14.95 8.96 -5.05
CA VAL A 202 14.28 10.17 -5.51
C VAL A 202 15.16 11.38 -5.28
N ALA A 203 15.79 11.53 -4.11
CA ALA A 203 16.75 12.62 -3.90
C ALA A 203 17.93 12.56 -4.89
N GLY A 204 18.48 11.37 -5.13
CA GLY A 204 19.58 11.14 -6.07
C GLY A 204 19.25 11.50 -7.51
N PHE A 205 17.98 11.36 -7.94
CA PHE A 205 17.53 11.72 -9.29
C PHE A 205 16.96 13.13 -9.38
N VAL A 206 16.16 13.56 -8.41
CA VAL A 206 15.52 14.87 -8.38
C VAL A 206 16.55 15.97 -8.22
N PHE A 207 17.63 15.76 -7.44
CA PHE A 207 18.68 16.76 -7.27
C PHE A 207 19.37 17.14 -8.61
N PRO A 208 19.91 16.19 -9.41
CA PRO A 208 20.40 16.49 -10.75
C PRO A 208 19.36 17.14 -11.66
N LEU A 209 18.09 16.74 -11.56
CA LEU A 209 17.02 17.30 -12.37
C LEU A 209 16.72 18.77 -12.01
N PHE A 210 16.78 19.14 -10.72
CA PHE A 210 16.68 20.55 -10.32
C PHE A 210 17.89 21.38 -10.80
N ILE A 211 19.10 20.82 -10.77
CA ILE A 211 20.28 21.48 -11.33
C ILE A 211 20.09 21.67 -12.84
N ALA A 212 19.71 20.62 -13.56
CA ALA A 212 19.44 20.67 -15.00
C ALA A 212 18.34 21.68 -15.32
N PHE A 213 17.29 21.75 -14.49
CA PHE A 213 16.24 22.75 -14.61
C PHE A 213 16.81 24.16 -14.46
N ILE A 214 17.57 24.45 -13.38
CA ILE A 214 18.21 25.75 -13.16
C ILE A 214 19.12 26.12 -14.34
N ILE A 215 19.93 25.19 -14.84
CA ILE A 215 20.79 25.41 -16.01
C ILE A 215 19.92 25.74 -17.24
N SER A 216 18.88 24.96 -17.51
CA SER A 216 18.00 25.18 -18.67
C SER A 216 17.33 26.56 -18.64
N VAL A 217 16.99 27.05 -17.46
CA VAL A 217 16.36 28.34 -17.22
C VAL A 217 17.33 29.51 -17.46
N ASN A 218 18.63 29.31 -17.23
CA ASN A 218 19.65 30.37 -17.27
C ASN A 218 20.53 30.34 -18.52
N VAL A 219 20.64 29.21 -19.22
CA VAL A 219 21.46 29.03 -20.41
C VAL A 219 20.58 29.05 -21.65
N LYS A 220 20.77 30.05 -22.52
CA LYS A 220 20.13 30.09 -23.83
C LYS A 220 20.92 29.22 -24.81
N ILE A 221 20.30 28.18 -25.35
CA ILE A 221 20.87 27.37 -26.42
C ILE A 221 20.33 27.92 -27.74
N PRO A 222 21.18 28.40 -28.67
CA PRO A 222 20.73 28.90 -29.96
C PRO A 222 19.89 27.85 -30.71
N GLY A 223 18.73 28.25 -31.23
CA GLY A 223 17.83 27.37 -31.99
C GLY A 223 16.91 26.48 -31.15
N TYR A 224 17.03 26.48 -29.81
CA TYR A 224 16.15 25.72 -28.93
C TYR A 224 15.41 26.64 -27.97
N ASP A 225 14.11 26.39 -27.84
CA ASP A 225 13.32 27.02 -26.80
C ASP A 225 13.64 26.38 -25.44
N THR A 226 13.91 27.20 -24.43
CA THR A 226 14.17 26.79 -23.05
C THR A 226 13.10 25.81 -22.54
N PHE A 227 11.83 25.96 -22.92
CA PHE A 227 10.76 25.05 -22.49
C PHE A 227 10.91 23.63 -23.04
N ILE A 228 11.42 23.48 -24.27
CA ILE A 228 11.63 22.15 -24.89
C ILE A 228 12.63 21.34 -24.07
N LEU A 229 13.66 22.00 -23.51
CA LEU A 229 14.66 21.37 -22.66
C LEU A 229 14.09 21.02 -21.27
N GLN A 230 13.10 21.77 -20.79
CA GLN A 230 12.47 21.53 -19.49
C GLN A 230 11.52 20.33 -19.50
N ILE A 231 10.73 20.15 -20.57
CA ILE A 231 9.76 19.06 -20.69
C ILE A 231 10.33 17.68 -20.28
N PRO A 232 11.46 17.19 -20.81
CA PRO A 232 12.01 15.90 -20.42
C PRO A 232 12.48 15.87 -18.96
N ILE A 233 12.98 16.99 -18.42
CA ILE A 233 13.39 17.11 -17.01
C ILE A 233 12.19 16.91 -16.09
N TYR A 234 11.07 17.58 -16.39
CA TYR A 234 9.82 17.44 -15.65
C TYR A 234 9.25 16.03 -15.76
N TRP A 235 9.27 15.43 -16.95
CA TRP A 235 8.82 14.05 -17.14
C TRP A 235 9.62 13.05 -16.33
N LEU A 236 10.95 13.19 -16.30
CA LEU A 236 11.79 12.34 -15.47
C LEU A 236 11.49 12.55 -13.99
N ALA A 237 11.38 13.80 -13.54
CA ALA A 237 11.04 14.11 -12.15
C ALA A 237 9.69 13.48 -11.77
N PHE A 238 8.70 13.59 -12.65
CA PHE A 238 7.37 13.00 -12.53
C PHE A 238 7.42 11.47 -12.42
N ILE A 239 8.16 10.80 -13.31
CA ILE A 239 8.32 9.34 -13.28
C ILE A 239 8.94 8.88 -11.96
N PHE A 240 10.00 9.56 -11.50
CA PHE A 240 10.71 9.16 -10.29
C PHE A 240 9.95 9.45 -8.99
N THR A 241 9.11 10.48 -8.94
CA THR A 241 8.39 10.83 -7.71
C THR A 241 7.01 10.21 -7.61
N ILE A 242 6.35 9.88 -8.73
CA ILE A 242 5.01 9.31 -8.74
C ILE A 242 5.04 7.82 -9.11
N TYR A 243 5.57 7.46 -10.28
CA TYR A 243 5.51 6.07 -10.73
C TYR A 243 6.50 5.16 -10.01
N TYR A 244 7.73 5.62 -9.75
CA TYR A 244 8.73 4.77 -9.10
C TYR A 244 8.26 4.26 -7.72
N PRO A 245 7.68 5.09 -6.82
CA PRO A 245 7.09 4.59 -5.58
C PRO A 245 5.99 3.55 -5.81
N ILE A 246 5.12 3.78 -6.79
CA ILE A 246 4.02 2.86 -7.14
C ILE A 246 4.58 1.51 -7.59
N ILE A 247 5.54 1.52 -8.52
CA ILE A 247 6.22 0.33 -9.04
C ILE A 247 6.93 -0.41 -7.90
N LEU A 248 7.64 0.31 -7.03
CA LEU A 248 8.34 -0.28 -5.89
C LEU A 248 7.36 -0.95 -4.92
N SER A 249 6.21 -0.31 -4.69
CA SER A 249 5.12 -0.90 -3.90
C SER A 249 4.60 -2.18 -4.56
N TYR A 250 4.44 -2.19 -5.89
CA TYR A 250 3.97 -3.36 -6.62
C TYR A 250 4.96 -4.52 -6.51
N ILE A 251 6.24 -4.27 -6.73
CA ILE A 251 7.29 -5.29 -6.58
C ILE A 251 7.29 -5.83 -5.15
N SER A 252 7.11 -4.98 -4.15
CA SER A 252 7.02 -5.42 -2.76
C SER A 252 5.77 -6.26 -2.49
N ALA A 253 4.61 -5.85 -3.02
CA ALA A 253 3.33 -6.55 -2.83
C ALA A 253 3.28 -7.89 -3.58
N VAL A 254 3.86 -7.98 -4.77
CA VAL A 254 3.98 -9.24 -5.53
C VAL A 254 4.93 -10.19 -4.82
N ARG A 255 6.07 -9.70 -4.29
CA ARG A 255 6.93 -10.52 -3.43
C ARG A 255 6.16 -11.04 -2.22
N LEU A 256 5.36 -10.19 -1.58
CA LEU A 256 4.51 -10.59 -0.45
C LEU A 256 3.45 -11.64 -0.85
N LYS A 257 2.68 -11.42 -1.93
CA LYS A 257 1.68 -12.40 -2.41
C LYS A 257 2.27 -13.74 -2.83
N ARG A 258 3.46 -13.75 -3.45
CA ARG A 258 4.19 -15.00 -3.73
C ARG A 258 4.51 -15.73 -2.42
N THR A 259 4.72 -14.99 -1.35
CA THR A 259 4.91 -15.55 -0.01
C THR A 259 3.57 -16.05 0.55
N ASP A 260 2.45 -15.34 0.38
CA ASP A 260 1.12 -15.81 0.82
C ASP A 260 0.66 -17.10 0.10
N SER A 261 0.92 -17.21 -1.21
CA SER A 261 0.68 -18.47 -1.94
C SER A 261 1.55 -19.61 -1.42
N PHE A 262 2.77 -19.29 -0.99
CA PHE A 262 3.66 -20.25 -0.32
C PHE A 262 3.12 -20.62 1.08
N PHE A 263 2.51 -19.70 1.82
CA PHE A 263 1.86 -20.01 3.10
C PHE A 263 0.60 -20.86 2.94
N ASN A 264 -0.18 -20.67 1.90
CA ASN A 264 -1.32 -21.56 1.59
C ASN A 264 -0.83 -22.99 1.29
N LEU A 265 0.30 -23.13 0.58
CA LEU A 265 0.95 -24.43 0.35
C LEU A 265 1.47 -25.08 1.64
N VAL A 266 2.00 -24.28 2.58
CA VAL A 266 2.47 -24.77 3.89
C VAL A 266 1.29 -25.14 4.81
N ASN A 267 0.21 -24.37 4.80
CA ASN A 267 -0.99 -24.65 5.60
C ASN A 267 -1.74 -25.88 5.08
N ASP A 268 -1.77 -26.12 3.77
CA ASP A 268 -2.33 -27.36 3.21
C ASP A 268 -1.45 -28.58 3.53
N ALA A 269 -0.13 -28.43 3.60
CA ALA A 269 0.77 -29.50 4.01
C ALA A 269 0.57 -29.90 5.50
N ASP A 270 0.35 -28.93 6.39
CA ASP A 270 0.07 -29.19 7.81
C ASP A 270 -1.36 -29.70 8.06
N SER A 271 -2.37 -29.22 7.32
CA SER A 271 -3.74 -29.75 7.42
C SER A 271 -3.82 -31.20 6.95
N THR A 272 -3.03 -31.57 5.93
CA THR A 272 -2.93 -32.95 5.44
C THR A 272 -2.26 -33.86 6.48
N LYS A 273 -1.23 -33.38 7.20
CA LYS A 273 -0.61 -34.11 8.32
C LYS A 273 -1.56 -34.29 9.52
N THR A 274 -2.38 -33.29 9.81
CA THR A 274 -3.34 -33.35 10.93
C THR A 274 -4.50 -34.30 10.63
N ASN A 275 -4.93 -34.40 9.37
CA ASN A 275 -5.95 -35.36 8.94
C ASN A 275 -5.41 -36.79 8.86
N LEU A 276 -4.13 -37.01 8.55
CA LEU A 276 -3.52 -38.35 8.62
C LEU A 276 -3.41 -38.87 10.07
N MET A 277 -3.20 -37.99 11.07
CA MET A 277 -3.21 -38.39 12.48
C MET A 277 -4.61 -38.68 13.04
N MET A 278 -5.69 -38.12 12.47
CA MET A 278 -7.06 -38.46 12.89
C MET A 278 -7.59 -39.76 12.27
N VAL A 279 -7.00 -40.24 11.17
CA VAL A 279 -7.40 -41.53 10.56
C VAL A 279 -6.82 -42.72 11.33
N ASP A 280 -5.66 -42.57 12.00
CA ASP A 280 -5.06 -43.65 12.80
C ASP A 280 -5.70 -43.85 14.20
N LEU A 281 -6.59 -42.94 14.64
CA LEU A 281 -7.33 -43.06 15.90
C LEU A 281 -8.72 -43.71 15.75
N ALA A 282 -9.13 -44.06 14.54
CA ALA A 282 -10.39 -44.74 14.26
C ALA A 282 -10.16 -46.22 13.89
N SER A 283 -9.57 -46.98 14.81
CA SER A 283 -9.59 -48.44 14.78
C SER A 283 -10.53 -48.94 15.88
N PRO A 284 -11.66 -49.59 15.53
CA PRO A 284 -12.34 -50.47 16.46
C PRO A 284 -11.95 -51.92 16.17
N SER A 285 -11.50 -52.58 17.23
CA SER A 285 -11.32 -54.02 17.36
C SER A 285 -12.59 -54.81 17.02
N SER A 286 -12.40 -55.81 16.16
CA SER A 286 -12.97 -57.18 16.15
C SER A 286 -14.41 -57.47 16.61
N ASP A 287 -15.08 -58.20 15.71
CA ASP A 287 -16.02 -59.32 15.95
C ASP A 287 -17.45 -59.02 16.38
N ALA A 288 -18.40 -59.15 15.43
CA ALA A 288 -19.25 -60.35 15.30
C ALA A 288 -20.48 -60.09 14.40
N ALA A 289 -20.64 -60.95 13.39
CA ALA A 289 -21.91 -61.44 12.79
C ALA A 289 -22.88 -60.44 12.11
N ALA A 290 -23.68 -60.77 11.11
CA ALA A 290 -23.75 -61.81 10.08
C ALA A 290 -25.02 -61.49 9.24
N LYS A 291 -25.02 -61.93 7.97
CA LYS A 291 -26.18 -62.15 7.06
C LYS A 291 -26.78 -60.88 6.39
N ALA A 292 -26.60 -60.70 5.08
CA ALA A 292 -27.34 -61.32 3.95
C ALA A 292 -28.77 -60.71 3.83
N SER A 293 -29.32 -60.32 2.68
CA SER A 293 -29.24 -60.88 1.33
C SER A 293 -30.12 -60.08 0.34
N ILE A 294 -29.79 -60.15 -0.97
CA ILE A 294 -30.72 -60.36 -2.12
C ILE A 294 -31.68 -59.20 -2.49
N ALA A 295 -31.47 -58.52 -3.62
CA ALA A 295 -31.82 -58.84 -5.03
C ALA A 295 -33.14 -58.16 -5.46
N SER A 296 -33.08 -57.29 -6.49
CA SER A 296 -33.51 -57.56 -7.88
C SER A 296 -35.01 -57.42 -8.12
N ASN A 297 -35.35 -56.62 -9.14
CA ASN A 297 -36.42 -56.78 -10.15
C ASN A 297 -37.12 -55.44 -10.43
N VAL A 298 -37.05 -54.87 -11.65
CA VAL A 298 -37.49 -55.31 -12.99
C VAL A 298 -38.86 -54.69 -13.32
N SER A 299 -38.85 -53.93 -14.42
CA SER A 299 -39.89 -53.77 -15.45
C SER A 299 -41.22 -53.07 -15.10
N GLU A 300 -41.61 -52.09 -15.89
CA GLU A 300 -42.53 -52.21 -17.06
C GLU A 300 -42.90 -50.78 -17.53
N THR A 301 -42.74 -50.41 -18.81
CA THR A 301 -43.76 -50.45 -19.90
C THR A 301 -44.99 -49.57 -19.57
N GLN A 302 -45.64 -48.77 -20.43
CA GLN A 302 -45.88 -48.79 -21.87
C GLN A 302 -46.80 -47.56 -22.17
N ASP A 303 -46.50 -46.72 -23.16
CA ASP A 303 -47.25 -46.51 -24.43
C ASP A 303 -48.27 -45.35 -24.53
N ARG A 304 -48.30 -44.82 -25.78
CA ARG A 304 -49.42 -44.25 -26.56
C ARG A 304 -49.90 -42.82 -26.25
N ALA A 305 -50.26 -41.96 -27.21
CA ALA A 305 -50.27 -42.01 -28.68
C ALA A 305 -50.55 -40.59 -29.24
N THR A 306 -50.09 -40.33 -30.49
CA THR A 306 -50.74 -39.58 -31.62
C THR A 306 -51.45 -38.24 -31.38
N GLU A 307 -51.49 -37.25 -32.26
CA GLU A 307 -50.97 -36.95 -33.61
C GLU A 307 -51.63 -35.61 -34.01
N SER A 308 -51.11 -34.98 -35.07
CA SER A 308 -51.74 -34.02 -35.99
C SER A 308 -51.30 -32.55 -35.97
N ASP A 309 -51.00 -32.16 -37.21
CA ASP A 309 -50.34 -31.00 -37.79
C ASP A 309 -50.97 -29.63 -37.53
N VAL A 310 -50.20 -28.56 -37.79
CA VAL A 310 -50.52 -27.43 -38.70
C VAL A 310 -49.41 -26.35 -38.60
N LEU A 311 -48.72 -26.08 -39.71
CA LEU A 311 -47.97 -24.84 -40.03
C LEU A 311 -48.98 -23.80 -40.59
N PRO A 312 -48.75 -22.46 -40.59
CA PRO A 312 -47.45 -21.82 -40.87
C PRO A 312 -47.17 -20.44 -40.20
N GLU A 313 -45.98 -19.93 -40.52
CA GLU A 313 -45.62 -18.50 -40.69
C GLU A 313 -45.41 -17.52 -39.51
N SER A 314 -44.13 -17.15 -39.41
CA SER A 314 -43.61 -15.77 -39.40
C SER A 314 -43.45 -15.01 -38.07
N SER A 315 -42.34 -14.26 -38.07
CA SER A 315 -41.98 -13.11 -37.25
C SER A 315 -41.39 -13.38 -35.84
N THR A 316 -40.08 -13.16 -35.80
CA THR A 316 -39.20 -12.79 -34.68
C THR A 316 -39.89 -12.08 -33.50
N PRO A 317 -39.44 -12.40 -32.27
CA PRO A 317 -39.11 -11.31 -31.36
C PRO A 317 -37.80 -11.52 -30.55
N SER A 318 -37.15 -10.39 -30.36
CA SER A 318 -36.18 -10.00 -29.33
C SER A 318 -36.07 -10.86 -28.07
N THR A 319 -34.84 -11.28 -27.74
CA THR A 319 -34.43 -11.80 -26.43
C THR A 319 -33.78 -10.68 -25.60
N PRO A 320 -34.19 -10.44 -24.35
CA PRO A 320 -33.33 -9.92 -23.30
C PRO A 320 -32.79 -11.09 -22.47
N THR A 321 -31.46 -11.16 -22.30
CA THR A 321 -30.77 -12.17 -21.51
C THR A 321 -31.06 -12.00 -20.02
N GLU A 322 -31.91 -12.85 -19.47
CA GLU A 322 -32.16 -13.00 -18.03
C GLU A 322 -31.07 -13.88 -17.39
N LYS A 323 -30.50 -13.40 -16.28
CA LYS A 323 -29.47 -14.11 -15.50
C LYS A 323 -30.12 -15.22 -14.67
N VAL A 324 -29.93 -16.47 -15.06
CA VAL A 324 -30.27 -17.64 -14.23
C VAL A 324 -29.14 -17.90 -13.23
N ALA A 325 -29.43 -17.77 -11.94
CA ALA A 325 -28.57 -18.21 -10.86
C ALA A 325 -28.70 -19.73 -10.69
N VAL A 326 -27.59 -20.45 -10.78
CA VAL A 326 -27.52 -21.89 -10.50
C VAL A 326 -27.45 -22.09 -8.98
N GLN A 327 -28.53 -22.61 -8.41
CA GLN A 327 -28.61 -23.11 -7.04
C GLN A 327 -28.04 -24.54 -7.02
N VAL A 328 -26.99 -24.78 -6.24
CA VAL A 328 -26.38 -26.10 -6.04
C VAL A 328 -26.98 -26.72 -4.79
N ASP A 329 -27.64 -27.87 -4.97
CA ASP A 329 -28.30 -28.66 -3.93
C ASP A 329 -27.28 -29.57 -3.22
N PRO A 330 -27.13 -29.53 -1.88
CA PRO A 330 -25.99 -30.13 -1.17
C PRO A 330 -26.12 -31.63 -0.86
N ALA A 331 -27.00 -32.38 -1.53
CA ALA A 331 -27.31 -33.77 -1.15
C ALA A 331 -27.15 -34.82 -2.26
N ARG A 332 -26.35 -34.58 -3.30
CA ARG A 332 -26.09 -35.60 -4.35
C ARG A 332 -24.85 -36.46 -4.03
N PRO A 333 -24.97 -37.80 -3.96
CA PRO A 333 -23.81 -38.69 -3.86
C PRO A 333 -22.94 -38.60 -5.12
N MET A 334 -21.62 -38.44 -4.92
CA MET A 334 -20.65 -38.38 -6.02
C MET A 334 -20.56 -39.71 -6.76
N THR A 335 -20.40 -39.65 -8.08
CA THR A 335 -20.19 -40.85 -8.90
C THR A 335 -18.75 -41.39 -8.74
N PRO A 336 -18.51 -42.71 -8.90
CA PRO A 336 -17.17 -43.30 -8.81
C PRO A 336 -16.15 -42.68 -9.78
N MET A 337 -16.61 -42.19 -10.92
CA MET A 337 -15.77 -41.54 -11.94
C MET A 337 -15.33 -40.13 -11.51
N GLU A 338 -16.18 -39.39 -10.79
CA GLU A 338 -15.83 -38.08 -10.20
C GLU A 338 -14.85 -38.24 -9.03
N ALA A 339 -15.03 -39.29 -8.22
CA ALA A 339 -14.11 -39.64 -7.14
C ALA A 339 -12.70 -40.01 -7.68
N ALA A 340 -12.63 -40.80 -8.76
CA ALA A 340 -11.37 -41.16 -9.41
C ALA A 340 -10.66 -39.92 -10.02
N ARG A 341 -11.42 -38.99 -10.60
CA ARG A 341 -10.88 -37.75 -11.16
C ARG A 341 -10.36 -36.79 -10.08
N GLN A 342 -11.06 -36.70 -8.94
CA GLN A 342 -10.57 -35.95 -7.77
C GLN A 342 -9.32 -36.59 -7.17
N ALA A 343 -9.24 -37.92 -7.09
CA ALA A 343 -8.06 -38.62 -6.62
C ALA A 343 -6.84 -38.40 -7.54
N ALA A 344 -7.04 -38.37 -8.86
CA ALA A 344 -5.97 -38.09 -9.82
C ALA A 344 -5.47 -36.63 -9.75
N LEU A 345 -6.39 -35.67 -9.53
CA LEU A 345 -6.04 -34.26 -9.30
C LEU A 345 -5.28 -34.07 -7.98
N ALA A 346 -5.69 -34.76 -6.92
CA ALA A 346 -4.98 -34.76 -5.63
C ALA A 346 -3.56 -35.33 -5.75
N LYS A 347 -3.40 -36.42 -6.51
CA LYS A 347 -2.09 -37.05 -6.75
C LYS A 347 -1.15 -36.17 -7.56
N THR A 348 -1.69 -35.41 -8.52
CA THR A 348 -0.92 -34.45 -9.34
C THR A 348 -0.48 -33.22 -8.52
N SER A 349 -1.34 -32.74 -7.62
CA SER A 349 -0.98 -31.67 -6.66
C SER A 349 0.09 -32.11 -5.65
N MET A 350 0.11 -33.37 -5.22
CA MET A 350 1.15 -33.89 -4.31
C MET A 350 2.55 -33.95 -4.95
N THR A 351 2.64 -34.38 -6.22
CA THR A 351 3.93 -34.47 -6.93
C THR A 351 4.51 -33.08 -7.25
N ALA A 352 3.65 -32.07 -7.48
CA ALA A 352 4.06 -30.67 -7.67
C ALA A 352 4.52 -29.99 -6.35
N LEU A 353 4.03 -30.45 -5.19
CA LEU A 353 4.45 -29.98 -3.86
C LEU A 353 5.87 -30.43 -3.50
N GLN A 354 6.26 -31.65 -3.88
CA GLN A 354 7.59 -32.20 -3.56
C GLN A 354 8.73 -31.53 -4.35
N SER A 355 8.47 -31.02 -5.56
CA SER A 355 9.49 -30.30 -6.34
C SER A 355 9.63 -28.82 -5.96
N SER A 356 8.58 -28.20 -5.43
CA SER A 356 8.54 -26.76 -5.13
C SER A 356 9.02 -26.39 -3.72
N THR A 357 9.04 -27.36 -2.80
CA THR A 357 9.50 -27.15 -1.40
C THR A 357 11.03 -27.14 -1.27
N SER A 358 11.75 -27.66 -2.27
CA SER A 358 13.22 -27.80 -2.26
C SER A 358 14.00 -26.54 -2.64
N GLN A 359 13.35 -25.39 -2.90
CA GLN A 359 14.04 -24.21 -3.45
C GLN A 359 14.00 -22.92 -2.61
N LEU A 360 13.48 -22.90 -1.37
CA LEU A 360 13.38 -21.63 -0.61
C LEU A 360 13.79 -21.67 0.87
N GLY A 361 14.45 -22.74 1.30
CA GLY A 361 15.28 -22.77 2.50
C GLY A 361 16.49 -23.64 2.22
N GLU A 362 17.62 -23.40 2.87
CA GLU A 362 18.66 -24.44 2.93
C GLU A 362 17.99 -25.73 3.47
N PRO A 363 18.17 -26.89 2.82
CA PRO A 363 17.53 -28.12 3.25
C PRO A 363 18.00 -28.45 4.67
N GLY A 364 17.10 -28.48 5.65
CA GLY A 364 17.37 -28.93 7.02
C GLY A 364 17.10 -27.93 8.16
N GLN A 365 16.62 -26.72 7.88
CA GLN A 365 16.43 -25.72 8.93
C GLN A 365 15.02 -25.76 9.57
N GLU A 366 14.93 -26.19 10.84
CA GLU A 366 13.70 -26.11 11.63
C GLU A 366 13.16 -24.68 11.68
N VAL A 367 11.84 -24.57 11.54
CA VAL A 367 11.09 -23.32 11.48
C VAL A 367 10.57 -22.98 12.88
N GLU A 368 11.07 -21.90 13.47
CA GLU A 368 10.64 -21.45 14.80
C GLU A 368 9.19 -20.90 14.77
N PRO A 369 8.20 -21.55 15.41
CA PRO A 369 6.82 -21.09 15.44
C PRO A 369 6.66 -19.70 16.08
N LEU A 370 5.57 -19.00 15.76
CA LEU A 370 5.27 -17.67 16.35
C LEU A 370 5.28 -17.69 17.89
N ALA A 371 4.83 -18.78 18.51
CA ALA A 371 4.87 -18.94 19.97
C ALA A 371 6.30 -18.78 20.52
N ILE A 372 7.29 -19.47 19.91
CA ILE A 372 8.70 -19.36 20.28
C ILE A 372 9.21 -17.92 20.08
N ILE A 373 8.80 -17.25 19.00
CA ILE A 373 9.20 -15.87 18.74
C ILE A 373 8.70 -14.91 19.84
N ILE A 374 7.48 -15.13 20.32
CA ILE A 374 6.87 -14.26 21.34
C ILE A 374 7.43 -14.58 22.73
N GLU A 375 7.72 -15.83 23.04
CA GLU A 375 8.21 -16.26 24.35
C GLU A 375 9.70 -15.99 24.56
N HIS A 376 10.53 -16.16 23.53
CA HIS A 376 11.97 -16.02 23.66
C HIS A 376 12.40 -14.54 23.63
N PRO A 377 13.13 -14.02 24.63
CA PRO A 377 13.36 -12.58 24.81
C PRO A 377 14.10 -11.93 23.64
N ILE A 378 15.10 -12.60 23.06
CA ILE A 378 15.87 -12.10 21.91
C ILE A 378 15.01 -12.02 20.65
N PHE A 379 14.14 -13.01 20.45
CA PHE A 379 13.25 -13.03 19.29
C PHE A 379 12.13 -12.03 19.47
N LEU A 380 11.57 -11.92 20.67
CA LEU A 380 10.53 -10.95 21.00
C LEU A 380 11.03 -9.51 20.84
N GLU A 381 12.24 -9.20 21.29
CA GLU A 381 12.88 -7.89 21.09
C GLU A 381 12.98 -7.55 19.60
N ALA A 382 13.51 -8.48 18.81
CA ALA A 382 13.65 -8.29 17.37
C ALA A 382 12.29 -8.20 16.66
N PHE A 383 11.30 -8.98 17.11
CA PHE A 383 9.95 -8.98 16.55
C PHE A 383 9.23 -7.67 16.86
N LYS A 384 9.33 -7.18 18.09
CA LYS A 384 8.87 -5.84 18.50
C LYS A 384 9.49 -4.74 17.64
N LYS A 385 10.81 -4.77 17.46
CA LYS A 385 11.54 -3.83 16.59
C LYS A 385 11.04 -3.90 15.15
N PHE A 386 10.82 -5.09 14.63
CA PHE A 386 10.29 -5.31 13.29
C PHE A 386 8.83 -4.81 13.15
N SER A 387 7.96 -5.06 14.12
CA SER A 387 6.59 -4.54 14.11
C SER A 387 6.56 -3.01 14.13
N ALA A 388 7.46 -2.39 14.89
CA ALA A 388 7.57 -0.93 14.93
C ALA A 388 8.15 -0.36 13.61
N GLN A 389 9.09 -1.06 12.99
CA GLN A 389 9.51 -0.77 11.61
C GLN A 389 8.31 -0.84 10.66
N CYS A 390 7.47 -1.87 10.78
CA CYS A 390 6.28 -2.03 9.97
C CYS A 390 5.09 -1.12 10.34
N TRP A 391 5.27 -0.18 11.27
CA TRP A 391 4.22 0.72 11.79
C TRP A 391 2.99 -0.04 12.30
N CYS A 392 3.23 -1.18 12.94
CA CYS A 392 2.20 -2.06 13.47
C CYS A 392 2.58 -2.59 14.87
N SER A 393 3.39 -1.83 15.61
CA SER A 393 3.84 -2.19 16.96
C SER A 393 2.68 -2.32 17.95
N GLU A 394 1.60 -1.58 17.74
CA GLU A 394 0.40 -1.66 18.58
C GLU A 394 -0.17 -3.08 18.66
N ASN A 395 -0.06 -3.88 17.59
CA ASN A 395 -0.58 -5.25 17.56
C ASN A 395 0.17 -6.18 18.53
N ILE A 396 1.51 -6.15 18.51
CA ILE A 396 2.32 -6.98 19.39
C ILE A 396 2.27 -6.48 20.84
N LEU A 397 2.24 -5.16 21.05
CA LEU A 397 2.11 -4.58 22.39
C LEU A 397 0.76 -4.92 23.02
N PHE A 398 -0.34 -4.75 22.29
CA PHE A 398 -1.66 -5.18 22.74
C PHE A 398 -1.69 -6.67 23.06
N TYR A 399 -1.17 -7.52 22.18
CA TYR A 399 -1.20 -8.97 22.38
C TYR A 399 -0.51 -9.37 23.70
N LEU A 400 0.65 -8.78 24.00
CA LEU A 400 1.37 -9.03 25.24
C LEU A 400 0.61 -8.53 26.47
N ASP A 401 0.08 -7.29 26.42
CA ASP A 401 -0.69 -6.71 27.52
C ASP A 401 -1.97 -7.51 27.80
N ALA A 402 -2.70 -7.88 26.74
CA ALA A 402 -3.95 -8.63 26.84
C ALA A 402 -3.74 -10.08 27.29
N MET A 403 -2.67 -10.74 26.82
CA MET A 403 -2.30 -12.07 27.32
C MET A 403 -1.87 -11.99 28.79
N ASN A 404 -1.10 -10.99 29.19
CA ASN A 404 -0.72 -10.81 30.60
C ASN A 404 -1.94 -10.52 31.49
N PHE A 405 -2.91 -9.74 31.01
CA PHE A 405 -4.20 -9.53 31.68
C PHE A 405 -4.96 -10.85 31.86
N LYS A 406 -5.07 -11.66 30.79
CA LYS A 406 -5.80 -12.94 30.80
C LYS A 406 -5.26 -13.95 31.82
N HIS A 407 -3.93 -13.98 32.04
CA HIS A 407 -3.29 -14.92 32.97
C HIS A 407 -3.26 -14.42 34.42
N ARG A 408 -3.73 -13.19 34.69
CA ARG A 408 -3.80 -12.61 36.03
C ARG A 408 -5.24 -12.66 36.57
N PRO A 409 -5.42 -12.56 37.90
CA PRO A 409 -6.72 -12.32 38.47
C PRO A 409 -7.36 -11.07 37.84
N PHE A 410 -8.67 -11.14 37.62
CA PHE A 410 -9.41 -10.05 36.98
C PHE A 410 -9.19 -8.72 37.69
N ASN A 411 -8.90 -7.68 36.91
CA ASN A 411 -8.68 -6.33 37.41
C ASN A 411 -9.31 -5.31 36.46
N GLN A 412 -10.41 -4.69 36.90
CA GLN A 412 -11.14 -3.70 36.11
C GLN A 412 -10.27 -2.50 35.71
N ALA A 413 -9.39 -2.03 36.59
CA ALA A 413 -8.55 -0.86 36.31
C ALA A 413 -7.55 -1.13 35.17
N GLU A 414 -7.02 -2.36 35.09
CA GLU A 414 -6.14 -2.79 34.02
C GLU A 414 -6.91 -2.98 32.70
N LEU A 415 -8.11 -3.55 32.76
CA LEU A 415 -9.00 -3.65 31.60
C LEU A 415 -9.33 -2.26 31.03
N ASP A 416 -9.66 -1.30 31.90
CA ASP A 416 -9.94 0.08 31.51
C ASP A 416 -8.70 0.77 30.94
N ARG A 417 -7.49 0.47 31.44
CA ARG A 417 -6.23 0.93 30.86
C ARG A 417 -6.06 0.40 29.44
N ILE A 418 -6.17 -0.92 29.24
CA ILE A 418 -6.06 -1.54 27.91
C ILE A 418 -7.12 -0.96 26.96
N ARG A 419 -8.35 -0.77 27.44
CA ARG A 419 -9.43 -0.15 26.66
C ARG A 419 -9.07 1.26 26.20
N ARG A 420 -8.56 2.12 27.09
CA ARG A 420 -8.15 3.50 26.76
C ARG A 420 -6.95 3.55 25.83
N GLU A 421 -5.99 2.64 25.99
CA GLU A 421 -4.74 2.66 25.23
C GLU A 421 -4.87 2.07 23.82
N TYR A 422 -5.74 1.07 23.62
CA TYR A 422 -5.78 0.30 22.37
C TYR A 422 -7.14 0.29 21.66
N LEU A 423 -8.25 0.35 22.40
CA LEU A 423 -9.59 0.12 21.82
C LEU A 423 -10.37 1.41 21.55
N GLN A 424 -10.06 2.51 22.25
CA GLN A 424 -10.77 3.77 22.03
C GLN A 424 -10.34 4.46 20.72
N ARG A 425 -11.28 5.21 20.13
CA ARG A 425 -10.96 6.06 18.97
C ARG A 425 -9.93 7.11 19.38
N ASN A 426 -8.94 7.32 18.52
CA ASN A 426 -7.79 8.20 18.78
C ASN A 426 -6.89 7.74 19.94
N ALA A 427 -7.02 6.51 20.41
CA ALA A 427 -6.13 5.98 21.43
C ALA A 427 -4.66 6.02 20.99
N SER A 428 -3.75 6.14 21.96
CA SER A 428 -2.32 6.22 21.71
C SER A 428 -1.78 5.02 20.94
N PHE A 429 -2.39 3.85 21.06
CA PHE A 429 -2.09 2.61 20.35
C PHE A 429 -3.36 2.01 19.69
N GLU A 430 -4.23 2.87 19.16
CA GLU A 430 -5.48 2.45 18.49
C GLU A 430 -5.25 1.31 17.49
N LEU A 431 -5.96 0.19 17.69
CA LEU A 431 -5.84 -1.01 16.86
C LEU A 431 -6.64 -0.90 15.56
N ASN A 432 -6.06 -1.41 14.47
CA ASN A 432 -6.76 -1.54 13.19
C ASN A 432 -7.60 -2.83 13.13
N ILE A 433 -8.76 -2.83 13.78
CA ILE A 433 -9.72 -3.95 13.80
C ILE A 433 -11.05 -3.57 13.14
N PRO A 434 -11.86 -4.55 12.68
CA PRO A 434 -13.18 -4.26 12.11
C PRO A 434 -14.07 -3.50 13.09
N GLU A 435 -14.74 -2.44 12.61
CA GLU A 435 -15.63 -1.59 13.44
C GLU A 435 -16.74 -2.41 14.10
N SER A 436 -17.25 -3.46 13.45
CA SER A 436 -18.25 -4.37 13.99
C SER A 436 -17.75 -5.12 15.24
N LEU A 437 -16.49 -5.60 15.20
CA LEU A 437 -15.84 -6.25 16.32
C LEU A 437 -15.64 -5.25 17.47
N LEU A 438 -15.11 -4.06 17.17
CA LEU A 438 -14.87 -3.03 18.17
C LEU A 438 -16.16 -2.61 18.88
N LYS A 439 -17.25 -2.39 18.13
CA LYS A 439 -18.57 -2.06 18.70
C LYS A 439 -19.11 -3.17 19.58
N THR A 440 -18.96 -4.43 19.16
CA THR A 440 -19.44 -5.59 19.91
C THR A 440 -18.70 -5.72 21.24
N VAL A 441 -17.37 -5.64 21.23
CA VAL A 441 -16.54 -5.71 22.43
C VAL A 441 -16.80 -4.51 23.34
N THR A 442 -16.82 -3.30 22.79
CA THR A 442 -17.08 -2.07 23.57
C THR A 442 -18.44 -2.13 24.26
N ARG A 443 -19.49 -2.59 23.57
CA ARG A 443 -20.83 -2.75 24.15
C ARG A 443 -20.87 -3.77 25.29
N ARG A 444 -20.11 -4.87 25.18
CA ARG A 444 -19.98 -5.85 26.27
C ARG A 444 -19.25 -5.25 27.47
N LEU A 445 -18.14 -4.54 27.21
CA LEU A 445 -17.39 -3.85 28.25
C LEU A 445 -18.23 -2.78 28.97
N ASP A 446 -19.08 -2.07 28.24
CA ASP A 446 -19.99 -1.05 28.80
C ASP A 446 -21.14 -1.66 29.62
N ALA A 447 -21.51 -2.91 29.36
CA ALA A 447 -22.55 -3.61 30.12
C ALA A 447 -22.08 -4.05 31.51
N GLY A 448 -20.77 -3.96 31.81
CA GLY A 448 -20.20 -4.28 33.12
C GLY A 448 -20.03 -5.77 33.41
N ASP A 449 -20.47 -6.65 32.50
CA ASP A 449 -20.24 -8.11 32.58
C ASP A 449 -18.85 -8.44 32.01
N CYS A 450 -17.81 -8.11 32.78
CA CYS A 450 -16.41 -8.24 32.39
C CYS A 450 -15.69 -9.32 33.20
N ASP A 451 -14.85 -10.08 32.51
CA ASP A 451 -14.01 -11.16 33.04
C ASP A 451 -12.62 -11.15 32.37
N CYS A 452 -11.76 -12.12 32.72
CA CYS A 452 -10.42 -12.24 32.12
C CYS A 452 -10.44 -12.60 30.62
N ASN A 453 -11.58 -13.07 30.08
CA ASN A 453 -11.75 -13.47 28.67
C ASN A 453 -12.44 -12.39 27.83
N SER A 454 -12.78 -11.24 28.42
CA SER A 454 -13.54 -10.18 27.75
C SER A 454 -12.84 -9.61 26.51
N LEU A 455 -11.52 -9.79 26.41
CA LEU A 455 -10.70 -9.36 25.28
C LEU A 455 -10.43 -10.47 24.25
N ASP A 456 -10.86 -11.72 24.49
CA ASP A 456 -10.57 -12.89 23.63
C ASP A 456 -10.89 -12.69 22.15
N PRO A 457 -12.04 -12.09 21.76
CA PRO A 457 -12.33 -11.84 20.35
C PRO A 457 -11.28 -10.93 19.68
N VAL A 458 -10.77 -9.93 20.43
CA VAL A 458 -9.73 -9.02 19.93
C VAL A 458 -8.38 -9.71 19.92
N ILE A 459 -8.03 -10.46 20.97
CA ILE A 459 -6.80 -11.25 21.05
C ILE A 459 -6.71 -12.21 19.87
N ALA A 460 -7.77 -12.95 19.56
CA ALA A 460 -7.82 -13.89 18.45
C ALA A 460 -7.60 -13.19 17.09
N GLN A 461 -8.26 -12.05 16.88
CA GLN A 461 -8.10 -11.25 15.66
C GLN A 461 -6.68 -10.72 15.50
N ILE A 462 -6.09 -10.18 16.57
CA ILE A 462 -4.72 -9.64 16.55
C ILE A 462 -3.69 -10.77 16.40
N HIS A 463 -3.88 -11.90 17.08
CA HIS A 463 -3.02 -13.07 16.92
C HIS A 463 -3.05 -13.58 15.47
N LYS A 464 -4.23 -13.65 14.85
CA LYS A 464 -4.38 -13.97 13.42
C LYS A 464 -3.58 -12.98 12.56
N HIS A 465 -3.69 -11.69 12.82
CA HIS A 465 -2.94 -10.67 12.10
C HIS A 465 -1.41 -10.81 12.28
N LEU A 466 -0.94 -11.04 13.51
CA LEU A 466 0.47 -11.30 13.80
C LEU A 466 0.96 -12.55 13.06
N LYS A 467 0.21 -13.66 13.11
CA LYS A 467 0.58 -14.95 12.51
C LYS A 467 0.62 -14.93 10.99
N PHE A 468 -0.36 -14.30 10.34
CA PHE A 468 -0.51 -14.40 8.88
C PHE A 468 0.04 -13.20 8.11
N ASP A 469 0.29 -12.05 8.77
CA ASP A 469 0.86 -10.88 8.08
C ASP A 469 2.24 -10.50 8.61
N ILE A 470 2.40 -10.29 9.92
CA ILE A 470 3.62 -9.69 10.47
C ILE A 470 4.75 -10.71 10.59
N TYR A 471 4.46 -11.89 11.15
CA TYR A 471 5.41 -12.96 11.40
C TYR A 471 6.09 -13.51 10.12
N PRO A 472 5.36 -13.79 9.03
CA PRO A 472 5.96 -14.14 7.74
C PRO A 472 7.05 -13.18 7.27
N ARG A 473 6.75 -11.88 7.32
CA ARG A 473 7.68 -10.84 6.87
C ARG A 473 8.87 -10.71 7.82
N PHE A 474 8.64 -10.88 9.12
CA PHE A 474 9.70 -10.86 10.12
C PHE A 474 10.73 -11.95 9.86
N ARG A 475 10.28 -13.18 9.56
CA ARG A 475 11.19 -14.30 9.28
C ARG A 475 12.13 -14.07 8.09
N LEU A 476 11.70 -13.27 7.13
CA LEU A 476 12.51 -12.90 5.97
C LEU A 476 13.41 -11.68 6.23
N SER A 477 13.28 -11.05 7.40
CA SER A 477 14.01 -9.84 7.73
C SER A 477 15.42 -10.13 8.23
N ASN A 478 16.33 -9.17 8.03
CA ASN A 478 17.67 -9.22 8.63
C ASN A 478 17.59 -9.27 10.18
N LEU A 479 16.56 -8.64 10.78
CA LEU A 479 16.37 -8.66 12.23
C LEU A 479 16.16 -10.07 12.77
N PHE A 480 15.39 -10.91 12.07
CA PHE A 480 15.20 -12.29 12.49
C PHE A 480 16.48 -13.09 12.35
N ARG A 481 17.20 -12.94 11.23
CA ARG A 481 18.49 -13.62 11.02
C ARG A 481 19.51 -13.24 12.09
N ASP A 482 19.59 -11.96 12.44
CA ASP A 482 20.49 -11.47 13.47
C ASP A 482 20.05 -11.92 14.87
N ALA A 483 18.74 -11.93 15.16
CA ALA A 483 18.20 -12.48 16.39
C ALA A 483 18.50 -13.97 16.55
N ARG A 484 18.36 -14.77 15.48
CA ARG A 484 18.67 -16.20 15.48
C ARG A 484 20.16 -16.45 15.76
N ARG A 485 21.05 -15.65 15.16
CA ARG A 485 22.49 -15.71 15.48
C ARG A 485 22.74 -15.39 16.96
N ARG A 486 22.14 -14.34 17.49
CA ARG A 486 22.27 -13.95 18.91
C ARG A 486 21.74 -15.03 19.85
N ALA A 487 20.59 -15.63 19.54
CA ALA A 487 19.98 -16.69 20.34
C ALA A 487 20.82 -17.98 20.34
N ASN A 488 21.51 -18.28 19.24
CA ASN A 488 22.36 -19.46 19.11
C ASN A 488 23.80 -19.25 19.60
N THR A 489 24.19 -18.01 19.92
CA THR A 489 25.52 -17.74 20.48
C THR A 489 25.47 -18.02 21.98
N PRO A 490 26.20 -19.02 22.51
CA PRO A 490 26.25 -19.23 23.94
C PRO A 490 26.78 -17.96 24.61
N ALA A 491 26.09 -17.47 25.63
CA ALA A 491 26.57 -16.35 26.41
C ALA A 491 27.98 -16.71 26.92
N HIS A 492 29.00 -15.94 26.52
CA HIS A 492 30.32 -16.05 27.13
C HIS A 492 30.16 -15.75 28.63
N VAL A 493 30.24 -16.81 29.43
CA VAL A 493 30.31 -16.77 30.90
C VAL A 493 31.61 -16.12 31.33
#